data_AF-A0A8D8IHU9-F1
#
_entry.id   AF-A0A8D8IHU9-F1
#
_cell.length_a   1.000
_cell.length_b   1.000
_cell.length_c   1.000
_cell.angle_alpha   90.00
_cell.angle_beta   90.00
_cell.angle_gamma   90.00
#
_symmetry.space_group_name_H-M   'P 1'
#
loop_
_entity.id
_entity.type
_entity.pdbx_description
1 polymer ?
#
loop_
_entity_poly.entity_id
_entity_poly.type
_entity_poly.pdbx_seq_one_letter_code
_entity_poly.pdbx_strand_id
1 'polypeptide(L)'
;GWILGLSTFLKGSQAEKTAFCFRVYDLNGDGHITKDEMFALLRNCLIKQPQEEDPDEGVKDLVEIALRKLDMDKDGKVSFQDYQEAIAEEPLLLEAFGQCLPSDRATVSFLSTLQAQEEST
;
A
#
# COMPACT_ATOMS: atom_id res chain seq x y z
N GLY A 1 -15.00 -13.66 -12.84
CA GLY A 1 -15.82 -12.57 -12.25
C GLY A 1 -14.97 -11.76 -11.30
N TRP A 2 -15.20 -10.45 -11.21
CA TRP A 2 -14.41 -9.52 -10.38
C TRP A 2 -14.32 -9.93 -8.90
N ILE A 3 -15.36 -10.60 -8.39
CA ILE A 3 -15.47 -11.11 -7.02
C ILE A 3 -14.46 -12.25 -6.74
N LEU A 4 -14.26 -13.16 -7.70
CA LEU A 4 -13.31 -14.27 -7.57
C LEU A 4 -11.86 -13.75 -7.59
N GLY A 5 -11.61 -12.73 -8.43
CA GLY A 5 -10.34 -12.00 -8.45
C GLY A 5 -10.06 -11.36 -7.09
N LEU A 6 -11.04 -10.66 -6.51
CA LEU A 6 -10.94 -10.09 -5.17
C LEU A 6 -10.77 -11.15 -4.08
N SER A 7 -11.46 -12.30 -4.11
CA SER A 7 -11.31 -13.32 -3.07
C SER A 7 -9.94 -13.99 -3.08
N THR A 8 -9.39 -14.26 -4.27
CA THR A 8 -8.04 -14.80 -4.42
C THR A 8 -7.01 -13.75 -4.03
N PHE A 9 -7.27 -12.49 -4.36
CA PHE A 9 -6.43 -11.35 -4.02
C PHE A 9 -6.40 -11.06 -2.50
N LEU A 10 -7.54 -11.21 -1.82
CA LEU A 10 -7.68 -11.02 -0.37
C LEU A 10 -7.04 -12.16 0.45
N LYS A 11 -7.00 -13.37 -0.10
CA LYS A 11 -6.21 -14.51 0.40
C LYS A 11 -4.79 -14.56 -0.19
N GLY A 12 -4.40 -13.55 -0.97
CA GLY A 12 -3.17 -13.54 -1.73
C GLY A 12 -1.94 -13.65 -0.84
N SER A 13 -0.91 -14.30 -1.37
CA SER A 13 0.42 -14.40 -0.77
C SER A 13 1.01 -13.01 -0.51
N GLN A 14 2.01 -12.93 0.38
CA GLN A 14 2.72 -11.67 0.66
C GLN A 14 3.20 -11.00 -0.64
N ALA A 15 3.71 -11.78 -1.60
CA ALA A 15 4.20 -11.30 -2.89
C ALA A 15 3.10 -10.65 -3.76
N GLU A 16 1.90 -11.22 -3.79
CA GLU A 16 0.78 -10.65 -4.55
C GLU A 16 0.29 -9.33 -3.95
N LYS A 17 0.24 -9.26 -2.61
CA LYS A 17 -0.08 -8.02 -1.89
C LYS A 17 0.96 -6.95 -2.17
N THR A 18 2.25 -7.30 -2.08
CA THR A 18 3.35 -6.39 -2.40
C THR A 18 3.27 -5.86 -3.84
N ALA A 19 3.04 -6.73 -4.83
CA ALA A 19 2.92 -6.34 -6.23
C ALA A 19 1.76 -5.39 -6.50
N PHE A 20 0.65 -5.55 -5.77
CA PHE A 20 -0.49 -4.67 -5.89
C PHE A 20 -0.28 -3.34 -5.18
N CYS A 21 0.19 -3.35 -3.92
CA CYS A 21 0.47 -2.12 -3.19
C CYS A 21 1.45 -1.25 -3.98
N PHE A 22 2.53 -1.86 -4.50
CA PHE A 22 3.48 -1.15 -5.35
C PHE A 22 2.80 -0.49 -6.55
N ARG A 23 1.96 -1.23 -7.28
CA ARG A 23 1.22 -0.71 -8.44
C ARG A 23 0.23 0.40 -8.09
N VAL A 24 -0.32 0.39 -6.87
CA VAL A 24 -1.22 1.45 -6.38
C VAL A 24 -0.43 2.71 -6.02
N TYR A 25 0.81 2.53 -5.54
CA TYR A 25 1.69 3.63 -5.13
C TYR A 25 2.49 4.24 -6.28
N ASP A 26 2.82 3.46 -7.30
CA ASP A 26 3.37 3.93 -8.58
C ASP A 26 2.27 4.62 -9.39
N LEU A 27 2.14 5.94 -9.21
CA LEU A 27 1.03 6.72 -9.77
C LEU A 27 1.17 6.91 -11.28
N ASN A 28 2.40 7.01 -11.77
CA ASN A 28 2.70 7.22 -13.18
C ASN A 28 2.92 5.90 -13.95
N GLY A 29 3.14 4.78 -13.26
CA GLY A 29 3.34 3.45 -13.85
C GLY A 29 4.73 3.25 -14.44
N ASP A 30 5.75 4.02 -14.03
CA ASP A 30 7.10 3.96 -14.57
C ASP A 30 7.98 2.87 -13.93
N GLY A 31 7.42 2.13 -12.96
CA GLY A 31 8.10 1.06 -12.25
C GLY A 31 8.93 1.52 -11.06
N HIS A 32 8.82 2.80 -10.66
CA HIS A 32 9.47 3.37 -9.49
C HIS A 32 8.51 4.29 -8.74
N ILE A 33 8.59 4.27 -7.42
CA ILE A 33 7.88 5.23 -6.58
C ILE A 33 8.85 6.38 -6.28
N THR A 34 8.55 7.55 -6.82
CA THR A 34 9.36 8.76 -6.66
C THR A 34 8.95 9.55 -5.41
N LYS A 35 9.81 10.47 -4.95
CA LYS A 35 9.52 11.38 -3.83
C LYS A 35 8.21 12.14 -4.00
N ASP A 36 7.95 12.62 -5.21
CA ASP A 36 6.76 13.39 -5.52
C ASP A 36 5.49 12.54 -5.39
N GLU A 37 5.56 11.27 -5.80
CA GLU A 37 4.45 10.32 -5.64
C GLU A 37 4.24 9.93 -4.18
N MET A 38 5.31 9.66 -3.43
CA MET A 38 5.22 9.45 -1.98
C MET A 38 4.58 10.63 -1.27
N PHE A 39 4.99 11.85 -1.63
CA PHE A 39 4.45 13.08 -1.06
C PHE A 39 2.95 13.20 -1.37
N ALA A 40 2.53 12.95 -2.61
CA ALA A 40 1.13 12.99 -2.99
C ALA A 40 0.28 11.95 -2.24
N LEU A 41 0.76 10.71 -2.11
CA LEU A 41 0.10 9.64 -1.39
C LEU A 41 -0.07 9.97 0.11
N LEU A 42 1.02 10.35 0.77
CA LEU A 42 1.03 10.68 2.19
C LEU A 42 0.20 11.92 2.49
N ARG A 43 0.30 12.96 1.67
CA ARG A 43 -0.52 14.18 1.81
C ARG A 43 -2.02 13.83 1.76
N ASN A 44 -2.44 13.00 0.81
CA ASN A 44 -3.84 12.57 0.70
C ASN A 44 -4.31 11.74 1.91
N CYS A 45 -3.40 11.02 2.57
CA CYS A 45 -3.69 10.28 3.78
C CYS A 45 -3.80 11.19 5.03
N LEU A 46 -2.91 12.19 5.16
CA LEU A 46 -2.88 13.12 6.30
C LEU A 46 -3.98 14.19 6.24
N ILE A 47 -4.44 14.61 5.06
CA ILE A 47 -5.52 15.62 4.91
C ILE A 47 -6.84 15.19 5.62
N LYS A 48 -7.01 13.91 5.92
CA LYS A 48 -8.18 13.41 6.67
C LYS A 48 -8.15 13.74 8.18
N GLN A 49 -7.03 14.21 8.72
CA GLN A 49 -6.92 14.64 10.11
C GLN A 49 -6.89 16.18 10.18
N PRO A 50 -7.71 16.81 11.05
CA PRO A 50 -7.59 18.23 11.30
C PRO A 50 -6.34 18.46 12.13
N GLN A 51 -5.24 18.92 11.52
CA GLN A 51 -4.03 19.31 12.23
C GLN A 51 -3.77 20.81 12.09
N GLU A 52 -3.27 21.42 13.17
CA GLU A 52 -3.05 22.86 13.35
C GLU A 52 -1.67 23.33 12.81
N GLU A 53 -0.80 22.41 12.38
CA GLU A 53 0.52 22.67 11.80
C GLU A 53 0.50 22.53 10.27
N ASP A 54 1.47 23.17 9.59
CA ASP A 54 1.60 23.15 8.13
C ASP A 54 1.78 21.70 7.66
N PRO A 55 0.75 21.07 7.04
CA PRO A 55 0.73 19.63 6.79
C PRO A 55 1.83 19.19 5.82
N ASP A 56 2.43 20.14 5.10
CA ASP A 56 3.45 19.88 4.09
C ASP A 56 4.83 19.62 4.69
N GLU A 57 5.14 20.11 5.90
CA GLU A 57 6.42 19.77 6.58
C GLU A 57 6.39 18.33 7.13
N GLY A 58 5.33 17.96 7.84
CA GLY A 58 5.20 16.59 8.37
C GLY A 58 5.20 15.52 7.27
N VAL A 59 4.63 15.83 6.10
CA VAL A 59 4.68 14.91 4.95
C VAL A 59 6.11 14.77 4.40
N LYS A 60 6.91 15.84 4.34
CA LYS A 60 8.31 15.76 3.88
C LYS A 60 9.14 14.84 4.78
N ASP A 61 8.98 14.95 6.09
CA ASP A 61 9.67 14.09 7.05
C ASP A 61 9.29 12.62 6.85
N LEU A 62 7.99 12.34 6.62
CA LEU A 62 7.51 10.99 6.32
C LEU A 62 8.07 10.45 5.00
N VAL A 63 8.17 11.28 3.96
CA VAL A 63 8.79 10.90 2.67
C VAL A 63 10.26 10.55 2.88
N GLU A 64 11.00 11.33 3.66
CA GLU A 64 12.40 11.02 3.95
C GLU A 64 12.57 9.72 4.75
N ILE A 65 11.70 9.48 5.72
CA ILE A 65 11.71 8.23 6.50
C ILE A 65 11.39 7.04 5.60
N ALA A 66 10.38 7.18 4.74
CA ALA A 66 9.97 6.14 3.80
C ALA A 66 11.12 5.79 2.85
N LEU A 67 11.78 6.79 2.25
CA LEU A 67 12.97 6.54 1.44
C LEU A 67 14.07 5.84 2.23
N ARG A 68 14.43 6.34 3.42
CA ARG A 68 15.47 5.68 4.23
C ARG A 68 15.19 4.22 4.54
N LYS A 69 13.91 3.82 4.55
CA LYS A 69 13.45 2.47 4.87
C LYS A 69 13.18 1.60 3.65
N LEU A 70 12.80 2.19 2.51
CA LEU A 70 12.37 1.47 1.31
C LEU A 70 13.40 1.54 0.17
N ASP A 71 14.25 2.56 0.13
CA ASP A 71 15.28 2.78 -0.90
C ASP A 71 16.57 2.04 -0.50
N MET A 72 16.73 0.80 -1.00
CA MET A 72 17.85 -0.07 -0.63
C MET A 72 19.14 0.32 -1.36
N ASP A 73 19.04 0.73 -2.63
CA ASP A 73 20.17 1.11 -3.47
C ASP A 73 20.56 2.60 -3.37
N LYS A 74 19.72 3.41 -2.72
CA LYS A 74 19.92 4.85 -2.42
C LYS A 74 19.96 5.71 -3.66
N ASP A 75 19.21 5.35 -4.69
CA ASP A 75 19.09 6.13 -5.92
C ASP A 75 18.07 7.28 -5.82
N GLY A 76 17.35 7.37 -4.70
CA GLY A 76 16.40 8.43 -4.39
C GLY A 76 14.97 8.15 -4.88
N LYS A 77 14.71 6.96 -5.40
CA LYS A 77 13.40 6.41 -5.75
C LYS A 77 13.31 4.98 -5.21
N VAL A 78 12.14 4.37 -5.29
CA VAL A 78 11.93 2.99 -4.80
C VAL A 78 11.50 2.13 -5.97
N SER A 79 12.38 1.21 -6.40
CA SER A 79 12.02 0.22 -7.41
C SER A 79 11.14 -0.88 -6.81
N PHE A 80 10.53 -1.68 -7.67
CA PHE A 80 9.78 -2.85 -7.21
C PHE A 80 10.65 -3.82 -6.39
N GLN A 81 11.94 -3.95 -6.73
CA GLN A 81 12.85 -4.82 -6.02
C GLN A 81 13.13 -4.29 -4.61
N ASP A 82 13.44 -3.00 -4.47
CA ASP A 82 13.69 -2.39 -3.15
C ASP A 82 12.46 -2.53 -2.25
N TYR A 83 11.28 -2.31 -2.82
CA TYR A 83 10.01 -2.46 -2.12
C TYR A 83 9.77 -3.91 -1.66
N GLN A 84 10.06 -4.90 -2.50
CA GLN A 84 9.95 -6.32 -2.12
C GLN A 84 10.92 -6.70 -1.00
N GLU A 85 12.17 -6.26 -1.10
CA GLU A 85 13.20 -6.52 -0.09
C GLU A 85 12.83 -5.86 1.24
N ALA A 86 12.42 -4.59 1.21
CA ALA A 86 12.01 -3.86 2.41
C ALA A 86 10.78 -4.48 3.09
N ILE A 87 9.81 -5.00 2.34
CA ILE A 87 8.63 -5.70 2.91
C ILE A 87 8.99 -7.09 3.45
N ALA A 88 9.97 -7.77 2.83
CA ALA A 88 10.44 -9.05 3.34
C ALA A 88 11.11 -8.89 4.71
N GLU A 89 11.87 -7.80 4.91
CA GLU A 89 12.48 -7.44 6.18
C GLU A 89 11.47 -6.87 7.19
N GLU A 90 10.61 -5.95 6.74
CA GLU A 90 9.65 -5.24 7.58
C GLU A 90 8.23 -5.26 6.95
N PRO A 91 7.43 -6.31 7.21
CA PRO A 91 6.10 -6.48 6.59
C PRO A 91 5.11 -5.33 6.87
N LEU A 92 5.37 -4.52 7.91
CA LEU A 92 4.57 -3.35 8.26
C LEU A 92 4.69 -2.22 7.22
N LEU A 93 5.76 -2.21 6.42
CA LEU A 93 5.97 -1.21 5.36
C LEU A 93 5.07 -1.43 4.13
N LEU A 94 4.34 -2.55 4.07
CA LEU A 94 3.40 -2.85 2.99
C LEU A 94 2.34 -1.76 2.80
N GLU A 95 1.93 -1.10 3.88
CA GLU A 95 0.96 0.01 3.85
C GLU A 95 1.59 1.35 4.26
N ALA A 96 2.90 1.53 4.01
CA ALA A 96 3.68 2.70 4.46
C ALA A 96 3.10 4.04 3.99
N PHE A 97 2.43 4.08 2.84
CA PHE A 97 1.86 5.30 2.26
C PHE A 97 0.34 5.43 2.47
N GLY A 98 -0.26 4.52 3.24
CA GLY A 98 -1.69 4.52 3.56
C GLY A 98 -2.36 3.16 3.34
N GLN A 99 -3.54 2.99 3.93
CA GLN A 99 -4.35 1.79 3.76
C GLN A 99 -4.76 1.60 2.30
N CYS A 100 -4.21 0.57 1.68
CA CYS A 100 -4.51 0.14 0.31
C CYS A 100 -5.16 -1.24 0.29
N LEU A 101 -5.13 -1.97 1.42
CA LEU A 101 -5.83 -3.23 1.59
C LEU A 101 -7.01 -3.06 2.55
N PRO A 102 -8.14 -3.76 2.30
CA PRO A 102 -9.24 -3.78 3.25
C PRO A 102 -8.81 -4.49 4.53
N SER A 103 -9.27 -3.99 5.67
CA SER A 103 -8.96 -4.58 6.97
C SER A 103 -9.42 -6.04 7.04
N ASP A 104 -8.75 -6.87 7.84
CA ASP A 104 -9.08 -8.30 8.00
C ASP A 104 -10.57 -8.53 8.29
N ARG A 105 -11.19 -7.65 9.08
CA ARG A 105 -12.63 -7.72 9.37
C ARG A 105 -13.51 -7.54 8.13
N ALA A 106 -13.17 -6.59 7.26
CA ALA A 106 -13.89 -6.36 6.01
C ALA A 106 -13.68 -7.53 5.05
N THR A 107 -12.45 -8.07 4.99
CA THR A 107 -12.10 -9.26 4.21
C THR A 107 -12.88 -10.50 4.67
N VAL A 108 -12.87 -10.80 5.97
CA VAL A 108 -13.60 -11.94 6.55
C VAL A 108 -15.11 -11.77 6.36
N SER A 109 -15.64 -10.58 6.62
CA SER A 109 -17.06 -10.30 6.42
C SER A 109 -17.46 -10.52 4.96
N PHE A 110 -16.69 -9.98 4.01
CA PHE A 110 -16.95 -10.15 2.58
C PHE A 110 -16.89 -11.61 2.15
N LEU A 111 -15.84 -12.34 2.54
CA LEU A 111 -15.68 -13.76 2.21
C LEU A 111 -16.80 -14.63 2.82
N SER A 112 -17.23 -14.34 4.05
CA SER A 112 -18.34 -15.06 4.68
C SER A 112 -19.68 -14.83 3.97
N THR A 113 -19.93 -13.62 3.45
CA THR A 113 -21.13 -13.34 2.65
C THR A 113 -21.12 -14.08 1.32
N LEU A 114 -19.96 -14.24 0.68
CA LEU A 114 -19.84 -14.99 -0.58
C LEU A 114 -20.07 -16.48 -0.39
N GLN A 115 -19.49 -17.08 0.66
CA GLN A 115 -19.70 -18.51 0.95
C GLN A 115 -21.17 -18.82 1.26
N ALA A 116 -21.86 -17.91 1.96
CA ALA A 116 -23.29 -18.07 2.24
C ALA A 116 -24.19 -18.01 0.99
N GLN A 117 -23.74 -17.41 -0.12
CA GLN A 117 -24.48 -17.39 -1.39
C GLN A 117 -24.23 -18.62 -2.26
N GLU A 118 -23.07 -19.28 -2.14
CA GLU A 118 -22.77 -20.53 -2.87
C GLU A 118 -23.50 -21.74 -2.26
N GLU A 119 -23.79 -21.75 -0.95
CA GLU A 119 -24.48 -22.86 -0.27
C GLU A 119 -26.02 -22.85 -0.41
N SER A 120 -26.60 -21.85 -1.09
CA SER A 120 -28.05 -21.75 -1.32
C SER A 120 -28.52 -22.09 -2.75
N THR A 121 -27.64 -22.68 -3.58
CA THR A 121 -27.98 -23.21 -4.93
C THR A 121 -27.70 -24.70 -4.99
#